data_AF-A0A662XE37-F1
#
_entry.id   AF-A0A662XE37-F1
#
_cell.length_a   1.000
_cell.length_b   1.000
_cell.length_c   1.000
_cell.angle_alpha   90.00
_cell.angle_beta   90.00
_cell.angle_gamma   90.00
#
_symmetry.space_group_name_H-M   'P 1'
#
loop_
_entity.id
_entity.type
_entity.pdbx_description
1 polymer ?
#
loop_
_entity_poly.entity_id
_entity_poly.type
_entity_poly.pdbx_seq_one_letter_code
_entity_poly.pdbx_strand_id
1 'polypeptide(L)'
;MINYYEGIDKRKLKRYPSNEHFSLPFRACIASPSGSGKSNTALYMISLLNKCFTKIVICTKTNETLYDHLKETIDHVEIHEGGLVPMMSEHDSESSKLIIFDDLVLEKKTTQAQIGQYFIRGRKLGWSMIYISQSYFGIPKTIRINAQYIILGRNLTQRDLAIICRDFPTDISIKSFIDLYKKLTTDTLSTMMMDIAHRKITKNITEPVCEL
;
A
#
# COMPACT_ATOMS: atom_id res chain seq x y z
N MET A 1 14.92 -15.38 -23.70
CA MET A 1 13.50 -15.66 -23.39
C MET A 1 12.66 -14.70 -24.21
N ILE A 2 11.65 -15.17 -24.95
CA ILE A 2 10.77 -14.30 -25.77
C ILE A 2 9.70 -13.69 -24.87
N ASN A 3 9.52 -12.37 -24.92
CA ASN A 3 8.48 -11.66 -24.18
C ASN A 3 7.19 -11.56 -24.99
N TYR A 4 6.26 -12.51 -24.81
CA TYR A 4 5.00 -12.55 -25.56
C TYR A 4 4.10 -11.32 -25.35
N TYR A 5 4.32 -10.51 -24.31
CA TYR A 5 3.58 -9.27 -24.11
C TYR A 5 3.87 -8.21 -25.18
N GLU A 6 5.07 -8.24 -25.79
CA GLU A 6 5.46 -7.28 -26.83
C GLU A 6 4.64 -7.43 -28.11
N GLY A 7 4.14 -8.64 -28.39
CA GLY A 7 3.28 -8.93 -29.54
C GLY A 7 1.79 -8.66 -29.32
N ILE A 8 1.36 -8.29 -28.11
CA ILE A 8 -0.04 -8.01 -27.83
C ILE A 8 -0.40 -6.61 -28.35
N ASP A 9 -1.52 -6.50 -29.07
CA ASP A 9 -2.09 -5.20 -29.44
C ASP A 9 -2.38 -4.38 -28.18
N LYS A 10 -1.60 -3.32 -27.96
CA LYS A 10 -1.70 -2.43 -26.79
C LYS A 10 -3.09 -1.81 -26.61
N ARG A 11 -3.92 -1.76 -27.67
CA ARG A 11 -5.32 -1.29 -27.58
C ARG A 11 -6.21 -2.26 -26.80
N LYS A 12 -5.84 -3.53 -26.69
CA LYS A 12 -6.57 -4.56 -25.92
C LYS A 12 -6.19 -4.55 -24.42
N LEU A 13 -5.13 -3.83 -24.05
CA LEU A 13 -4.71 -3.73 -22.65
C LEU A 13 -5.51 -2.64 -21.94
N LYS A 14 -5.90 -2.91 -20.68
CA LYS A 14 -6.47 -1.88 -19.79
C LYS A 14 -5.45 -0.75 -19.63
N ARG A 15 -5.91 0.49 -19.76
CA ARG A 15 -5.10 1.69 -19.55
C ARG A 15 -5.41 2.26 -18.16
N TYR A 16 -4.36 2.74 -17.51
CA TYR A 16 -4.44 3.42 -16.22
C TYR A 16 -3.78 4.78 -16.34
N PRO A 17 -4.20 5.79 -15.55
CA PRO A 17 -3.50 7.07 -15.48
C PRO A 17 -2.02 6.87 -15.14
N SER A 18 -1.14 7.60 -15.83
CA SER A 18 0.28 7.64 -15.51
C SER A 18 0.56 8.67 -14.41
N ASN A 19 1.50 8.37 -13.52
CA ASN A 19 2.02 9.29 -12.51
C ASN A 19 3.50 8.95 -12.25
N GLU A 20 4.21 9.82 -11.53
CA GLU A 20 5.65 9.68 -11.30
C GLU A 20 6.02 8.72 -10.15
N HIS A 21 5.06 8.35 -9.31
CA HIS A 21 5.32 7.70 -8.02
C HIS A 21 4.97 6.20 -8.00
N PHE A 22 3.91 5.78 -8.68
CA PHE A 22 3.36 4.43 -8.59
C PHE A 22 2.90 3.87 -9.95
N SER A 23 3.23 2.61 -10.23
CA SER A 23 2.62 1.89 -11.35
C SER A 23 1.23 1.39 -10.95
N LEU A 24 0.18 1.88 -11.62
CA LEU A 24 -1.20 1.48 -11.35
C LEU A 24 -1.61 0.23 -12.16
N PRO A 25 -2.41 -0.67 -11.57
CA PRO A 25 -2.78 -0.74 -10.16
C PRO A 25 -1.65 -1.28 -9.28
N PHE A 26 -1.51 -0.76 -8.05
CA PHE A 26 -0.47 -1.19 -7.10
C PHE A 26 -1.01 -1.96 -5.89
N ARG A 27 -0.09 -2.58 -5.14
CA ARG A 27 -0.35 -3.17 -3.83
C ARG A 27 0.65 -2.62 -2.83
N ALA A 28 0.17 -1.99 -1.76
CA ALA A 28 1.01 -1.39 -0.74
C ALA A 28 0.62 -1.87 0.67
N CYS A 29 1.61 -1.95 1.55
CA CYS A 29 1.44 -2.14 2.98
C CYS A 29 2.04 -0.95 3.72
N ILE A 30 1.30 -0.38 4.67
CA ILE A 30 1.80 0.65 5.59
C ILE A 30 1.85 0.03 6.97
N ALA A 31 3.03 -0.04 7.56
CA ALA A 31 3.26 -0.65 8.86
C ALA A 31 4.01 0.31 9.79
N SER A 32 3.35 0.73 10.87
CA SER A 32 4.02 1.48 11.94
C SER A 32 3.22 1.43 13.24
N PRO A 33 3.85 1.57 14.41
CA PRO A 33 3.15 1.64 15.69
C PRO A 33 2.02 2.71 15.73
N SER A 34 1.14 2.61 16.72
CA SER A 34 0.10 3.62 16.94
C SER A 34 0.70 5.03 17.09
N GLY A 35 -0.03 6.05 16.63
CA GLY A 35 0.41 7.45 16.66
C GLY A 35 1.56 7.82 15.71
N SER A 36 2.07 6.90 14.89
CA SER A 36 3.25 7.15 14.05
C SER A 36 2.94 7.69 12.64
N GLY A 37 1.68 8.03 12.34
CA GLY A 37 1.30 8.70 11.08
C GLY A 37 0.86 7.78 9.93
N LYS A 38 0.33 6.59 10.20
CA LYS A 38 -0.12 5.63 9.18
C LYS A 38 -1.19 6.20 8.24
N SER A 39 -2.30 6.67 8.80
CA SER A 39 -3.42 7.24 8.06
C SER A 39 -2.96 8.48 7.27
N ASN A 40 -2.11 9.31 7.87
CA ASN A 40 -1.47 10.45 7.19
C ASN A 40 -0.62 10.00 5.97
N THR A 41 0.15 8.92 6.11
CA THR A 41 0.94 8.35 5.00
C THR A 41 0.03 7.89 3.86
N ALA A 42 -1.08 7.23 4.18
CA ALA A 42 -2.06 6.82 3.17
C ALA A 42 -2.67 8.03 2.45
N LEU A 43 -3.05 9.08 3.19
CA LEU A 43 -3.55 10.31 2.59
C LEU A 43 -2.51 11.02 1.73
N TYR A 44 -1.25 11.04 2.16
CA TYR A 44 -0.17 11.59 1.35
C TYR A 44 0.02 10.81 0.04
N MET A 45 -0.09 9.48 0.07
CA MET A 45 -0.11 8.69 -1.17
C MET A 45 -1.28 9.06 -2.08
N ILE A 46 -2.48 9.27 -1.51
CA ILE A 46 -3.66 9.67 -2.27
C ILE A 46 -3.45 11.06 -2.91
N SER A 47 -2.85 12.01 -2.19
CA SER A 47 -2.61 13.36 -2.72
C SER A 47 -1.57 13.35 -3.85
N LEU A 48 -0.55 12.49 -3.79
CA LEU A 48 0.39 12.26 -4.89
C LEU A 48 -0.28 11.63 -6.14
N LEU A 49 -1.39 10.93 -5.92
CA LEU A 49 -2.16 10.23 -6.94
C LEU A 49 -3.46 10.96 -7.28
N ASN A 50 -3.50 12.27 -7.07
CA ASN A 50 -4.67 13.08 -7.32
C ASN A 50 -5.21 12.82 -8.74
N LYS A 51 -6.53 12.61 -8.85
CA LYS A 51 -7.25 12.29 -10.11
C LYS A 51 -6.86 10.97 -10.80
N CYS A 52 -6.04 10.13 -10.17
CA CYS A 52 -5.72 8.81 -10.72
C CYS A 52 -6.80 7.75 -10.47
N PHE A 53 -7.71 8.00 -9.51
CA PHE A 53 -8.74 7.05 -9.11
C PHE A 53 -10.14 7.58 -9.42
N THR A 54 -10.97 6.73 -10.02
CA THR A 54 -12.40 7.00 -10.25
C THR A 54 -13.23 6.81 -8.99
N LYS A 55 -12.72 6.00 -8.06
CA LYS A 55 -13.35 5.65 -6.79
C LYS A 55 -12.31 5.32 -5.73
N ILE A 56 -12.52 5.80 -4.52
CA ILE A 56 -11.71 5.49 -3.35
C ILE A 56 -12.61 4.88 -2.28
N VAL A 57 -12.24 3.69 -1.80
CA VAL A 57 -12.97 2.96 -0.76
C VAL A 57 -12.08 2.82 0.47
N ILE A 58 -12.58 3.22 1.63
CA ILE A 58 -11.89 3.09 2.90
C ILE A 58 -12.70 2.13 3.77
N CYS A 59 -12.10 0.99 4.09
CA CYS A 59 -12.67 0.00 5.00
C CYS A 59 -11.95 0.13 6.35
N THR A 60 -12.68 0.53 7.38
CA THR A 60 -12.14 0.71 8.74
C THR A 60 -13.10 0.13 9.78
N LYS A 61 -12.60 -0.08 11.00
CA LYS A 61 -13.46 -0.44 12.13
C LYS A 61 -14.24 0.75 12.65
N THR A 62 -13.58 1.90 12.75
CA THR A 62 -14.13 3.14 13.26
C THR A 62 -13.61 4.28 12.41
N ASN A 63 -14.50 5.16 11.97
CA ASN A 63 -14.10 6.30 11.16
C ASN A 63 -13.14 7.24 11.90
N GLU A 64 -12.22 7.85 11.16
CA GLU A 64 -11.27 8.86 11.66
C GLU A 64 -11.62 10.21 11.03
N THR A 65 -11.47 11.31 11.77
CA THR A 65 -11.70 12.68 11.25
C THR A 65 -10.89 12.97 9.98
N LEU A 66 -9.75 12.30 9.82
CA LEU A 66 -8.90 12.42 8.65
C LEU A 66 -9.58 11.90 7.37
N TYR A 67 -10.41 10.85 7.48
CA TYR A 67 -11.17 10.30 6.35
C TYR A 67 -12.39 11.15 6.02
N ASP A 68 -13.02 11.78 7.02
CA ASP A 68 -14.06 12.79 6.78
C ASP A 68 -13.51 13.96 5.98
N HIS A 69 -12.35 14.50 6.40
CA HIS A 69 -11.67 15.56 5.67
C HIS A 69 -11.31 15.15 4.23
N LEU A 70 -10.86 13.90 4.03
CA LEU A 70 -10.58 13.37 2.70
C LEU A 70 -11.84 13.34 1.82
N LYS A 71 -12.97 12.89 2.38
CA LYS A 71 -14.26 12.81 1.70
C LYS A 71 -14.82 14.20 1.35
N GLU A 72 -14.52 15.22 2.14
CA GLU A 72 -14.84 16.62 1.84
C GLU A 72 -13.95 17.21 0.73
N THR A 73 -12.74 16.66 0.55
CA THR A 73 -11.72 17.19 -0.37
C THR A 73 -11.71 16.49 -1.73
N ILE A 74 -12.11 15.22 -1.79
CA ILE A 74 -12.04 14.38 -2.99
C ILE A 74 -13.42 13.76 -3.25
N ASP A 75 -13.91 13.93 -4.48
CA ASP A 75 -15.14 13.29 -4.93
C ASP A 75 -15.01 11.76 -4.96
N HIS A 76 -16.13 11.05 -4.81
CA HIS A 76 -16.20 9.58 -4.94
C HIS A 76 -15.41 8.77 -3.88
N VAL A 77 -15.32 9.30 -2.65
CA VAL A 77 -14.81 8.58 -1.47
C VAL A 77 -15.97 7.89 -0.74
N GLU A 78 -15.86 6.57 -0.58
CA GLU A 78 -16.77 5.72 0.21
C GLU A 78 -16.07 5.21 1.47
N ILE A 79 -16.72 5.35 2.62
CA ILE A 79 -16.21 4.85 3.90
C ILE A 79 -17.14 3.74 4.38
N HIS A 80 -16.57 2.55 4.61
CA HIS A 80 -17.25 1.40 5.21
C HIS A 80 -16.69 1.17 6.62
N GLU A 81 -17.56 1.36 7.62
CA GLU A 81 -17.23 1.15 9.02
C GLU A 81 -17.58 -0.26 9.50
N GLY A 82 -17.21 -0.59 10.75
CA GLY A 82 -17.54 -1.87 11.36
C GLY A 82 -16.77 -3.06 10.79
N GLY A 83 -15.65 -2.81 10.09
CA GLY A 83 -14.85 -3.86 9.46
C GLY A 83 -15.50 -4.49 8.23
N LEU A 84 -16.49 -3.80 7.64
CA LEU A 84 -17.15 -4.23 6.41
C LEU A 84 -16.22 -4.02 5.23
N VAL A 85 -16.04 -5.07 4.43
CA VAL A 85 -15.28 -5.04 3.18
C VAL A 85 -16.25 -5.34 2.04
N PRO A 86 -16.35 -4.49 1.00
CA PRO A 86 -17.25 -4.75 -0.12
C PRO A 86 -16.72 -5.91 -0.98
N MET A 87 -17.63 -6.62 -1.65
CA MET A 87 -17.23 -7.65 -2.62
C MET A 87 -16.70 -7.00 -3.89
N MET A 88 -15.69 -7.61 -4.51
CA MET A 88 -15.24 -7.20 -5.84
C MET A 88 -16.32 -7.55 -6.86
N SER A 89 -16.86 -6.55 -7.57
CA SER A 89 -17.74 -6.79 -8.72
C SER A 89 -16.90 -7.08 -9.97
N GLU A 90 -17.23 -8.17 -10.68
CA GLU A 90 -16.58 -8.51 -11.96
C GLU A 90 -17.13 -7.68 -13.14
N HIS A 91 -18.29 -7.05 -12.98
CA HIS A 91 -18.97 -6.25 -14.01
C HIS A 91 -18.73 -4.75 -13.89
N ASP A 92 -17.74 -4.35 -13.09
CA ASP A 92 -17.43 -2.95 -12.85
C ASP A 92 -16.65 -2.35 -14.03
N SER A 93 -17.26 -1.36 -14.69
CA SER A 93 -16.70 -0.62 -15.83
C SER A 93 -15.60 0.38 -15.42
N GLU A 94 -15.46 0.70 -14.14
CA GLU A 94 -14.48 1.66 -13.68
C GLU A 94 -13.04 1.14 -13.82
N SER A 95 -12.22 1.93 -14.51
CA SER A 95 -10.79 1.73 -14.65
C SER A 95 -10.05 2.61 -13.65
N SER A 96 -9.24 2.00 -12.76
CA SER A 96 -8.43 2.67 -11.73
C SER A 96 -9.20 3.07 -10.47
N LYS A 97 -9.23 2.17 -9.49
CA LYS A 97 -9.89 2.35 -8.19
C LYS A 97 -8.89 2.13 -7.07
N LEU A 98 -9.14 2.68 -5.90
CA LEU A 98 -8.33 2.46 -4.69
C LEU A 98 -9.19 1.88 -3.57
N ILE A 99 -8.70 0.83 -2.92
CA ILE A 99 -9.26 0.35 -1.65
C ILE A 99 -8.20 0.35 -0.55
N ILE A 100 -8.58 0.88 0.61
CA ILE A 100 -7.76 0.98 1.80
C ILE A 100 -8.38 0.12 2.89
N PHE A 101 -7.57 -0.77 3.48
CA PHE A 101 -7.95 -1.59 4.61
C PHE A 101 -7.22 -1.08 5.85
N ASP A 102 -7.93 -0.31 6.68
CA ASP A 102 -7.33 0.35 7.83
C ASP A 102 -7.58 -0.39 9.14
N ASP A 103 -6.47 -0.79 9.77
CA ASP A 103 -6.37 -1.53 11.03
C ASP A 103 -7.35 -2.72 11.20
N LEU A 104 -7.69 -3.39 10.09
CA LEU A 104 -8.62 -4.52 10.09
C LEU A 104 -7.98 -5.84 10.55
N VAL A 105 -6.75 -5.81 11.10
CA VAL A 105 -5.94 -7.00 11.41
C VAL A 105 -6.61 -7.97 12.39
N LEU A 106 -7.49 -7.47 13.27
CA LEU A 106 -8.22 -8.28 14.25
C LEU A 106 -9.61 -8.72 13.76
N GLU A 107 -9.98 -8.41 12.52
CA GLU A 107 -11.26 -8.83 11.95
C GLU A 107 -11.32 -10.35 11.73
N LYS A 108 -12.55 -10.85 11.60
CA LYS A 108 -12.82 -12.27 11.42
C LYS A 108 -12.04 -12.83 10.23
N LYS A 109 -11.70 -14.13 10.30
CA LYS A 109 -10.98 -14.84 9.21
C LYS A 109 -11.66 -14.70 7.85
N THR A 110 -12.99 -14.59 7.81
CA THR A 110 -13.77 -14.33 6.58
C THR A 110 -13.43 -12.98 5.96
N THR A 111 -13.38 -11.92 6.76
CA THR A 111 -12.96 -10.57 6.33
C THR A 111 -11.52 -10.59 5.84
N GLN A 112 -10.61 -11.20 6.61
CA GLN A 112 -9.21 -11.33 6.21
C GLN A 112 -9.01 -12.13 4.91
N ALA A 113 -9.81 -13.19 4.70
CA ALA A 113 -9.81 -13.93 3.44
C ALA A 113 -10.31 -13.08 2.27
N GLN A 114 -11.33 -12.25 2.47
CA GLN A 114 -11.84 -11.32 1.46
C GLN A 114 -10.79 -10.26 1.09
N ILE A 115 -10.09 -9.69 2.07
CA ILE A 115 -8.96 -8.77 1.82
C ILE A 115 -7.85 -9.48 1.04
N GLY A 116 -7.55 -10.74 1.39
CA GLY A 116 -6.61 -11.57 0.64
C GLY A 116 -7.00 -11.73 -0.84
N GLN A 117 -8.28 -11.88 -1.15
CA GLN A 117 -8.76 -11.94 -2.54
C GLN A 117 -8.50 -10.63 -3.29
N TYR A 118 -8.66 -9.46 -2.65
CA TYR A 118 -8.27 -8.18 -3.25
C TYR A 118 -6.78 -8.15 -3.63
N PHE A 119 -5.90 -8.56 -2.72
CA PHE A 119 -4.45 -8.56 -2.99
C PHE A 119 -4.01 -9.56 -4.08
N ILE A 120 -4.78 -10.63 -4.29
CA ILE A 120 -4.50 -11.63 -5.34
C ILE A 120 -5.11 -11.22 -6.70
N ARG A 121 -6.38 -10.80 -6.72
CA ARG A 121 -7.18 -10.65 -7.95
C ARG A 121 -7.54 -9.20 -8.29
N GLY A 122 -7.54 -8.29 -7.31
CA GLY A 122 -8.03 -6.91 -7.45
C GLY A 122 -7.39 -6.13 -8.58
N ARG A 123 -6.08 -6.32 -8.83
CA ARG A 123 -5.37 -5.66 -9.93
C ARG A 123 -6.01 -5.92 -11.30
N LYS A 124 -6.49 -7.14 -11.58
CA LYS A 124 -7.14 -7.47 -12.86
C LYS A 124 -8.46 -6.69 -13.05
N LEU A 125 -9.08 -6.30 -11.94
CA LEU A 125 -10.30 -5.51 -11.87
C LEU A 125 -10.02 -4.00 -11.69
N GLY A 126 -8.75 -3.59 -11.77
CA GLY A 126 -8.33 -2.19 -11.68
C GLY A 126 -8.24 -1.62 -10.28
N TRP A 127 -8.24 -2.46 -9.24
CA TRP A 127 -8.01 -2.02 -7.86
C TRP A 127 -6.53 -1.89 -7.55
N SER A 128 -6.13 -0.71 -7.09
CA SER A 128 -5.00 -0.51 -6.20
C SER A 128 -5.43 -0.81 -4.77
N MET A 129 -4.52 -1.38 -3.98
CA MET A 129 -4.79 -1.79 -2.60
C MET A 129 -3.76 -1.20 -1.64
N ILE A 130 -4.22 -0.66 -0.50
CA ILE A 130 -3.39 -0.31 0.65
C ILE A 130 -3.87 -1.10 1.86
N TYR A 131 -2.98 -1.82 2.52
CA TYR A 131 -3.25 -2.43 3.83
C TYR A 131 -2.48 -1.67 4.91
N ILE A 132 -3.18 -1.15 5.91
CA ILE A 132 -2.60 -0.40 7.01
C ILE A 132 -2.63 -1.27 8.26
N SER A 133 -1.51 -1.35 8.98
CA SER A 133 -1.44 -2.08 10.24
C SER A 133 -0.46 -1.46 11.22
N GLN A 134 -0.72 -1.67 12.51
CA GLN A 134 0.21 -1.27 13.56
C GLN A 134 1.51 -2.08 13.56
N SER A 135 1.48 -3.29 13.01
CA SER A 135 2.62 -4.20 12.96
C SER A 135 2.75 -4.83 11.57
N TYR A 136 3.95 -4.78 10.99
CA TYR A 136 4.25 -5.47 9.75
C TYR A 136 3.94 -6.97 9.86
N PHE A 137 4.29 -7.60 11.00
CA PHE A 137 4.03 -9.02 11.22
C PHE A 137 2.57 -9.36 11.44
N GLY A 138 1.75 -8.38 11.83
CA GLY A 138 0.29 -8.51 11.91
C GLY A 138 -0.36 -8.62 10.53
N ILE A 139 0.23 -8.01 9.50
CA ILE A 139 -0.28 -8.10 8.13
C ILE A 139 -0.19 -9.57 7.65
N PRO A 140 -1.28 -10.18 7.17
CA PRO A 140 -1.26 -11.55 6.67
C PRO A 140 -0.16 -11.79 5.65
N LYS A 141 0.55 -12.92 5.76
CA LYS A 141 1.66 -13.26 4.86
C LYS A 141 1.27 -13.15 3.38
N THR A 142 0.07 -13.62 3.02
CA THR A 142 -0.48 -13.53 1.66
C THR A 142 -0.52 -12.09 1.13
N ILE A 143 -0.80 -11.12 1.99
CA ILE A 143 -0.82 -9.70 1.63
C ILE A 143 0.62 -9.19 1.45
N ARG A 144 1.52 -9.48 2.41
CA ARG A 144 2.92 -9.02 2.37
C ARG A 144 3.66 -9.48 1.12
N ILE A 145 3.56 -10.76 0.77
CA ILE A 145 4.26 -11.32 -0.41
C ILE A 145 3.72 -10.78 -1.74
N ASN A 146 2.50 -10.22 -1.75
CA ASN A 146 1.88 -9.67 -2.94
C ASN A 146 2.07 -8.14 -3.03
N ALA A 147 2.49 -7.48 -1.96
CA ALA A 147 2.73 -6.05 -1.97
C ALA A 147 3.99 -5.71 -2.78
N GLN A 148 3.88 -4.64 -3.57
CA GLN A 148 4.99 -4.04 -4.32
C GLN A 148 5.68 -2.95 -3.50
N TYR A 149 4.92 -2.31 -2.61
CA TYR A 149 5.39 -1.20 -1.78
C TYR A 149 5.19 -1.54 -0.31
N ILE A 150 6.26 -1.44 0.47
CA ILE A 150 6.21 -1.63 1.91
C ILE A 150 6.71 -0.35 2.57
N ILE A 151 5.83 0.32 3.30
CA ILE A 151 6.09 1.62 3.90
C ILE A 151 6.17 1.43 5.41
N LEU A 152 7.35 1.74 5.96
CA LEU A 152 7.66 1.62 7.37
C LEU A 152 7.70 3.01 7.99
N GLY A 153 6.83 3.24 8.97
CA GLY A 153 6.91 4.44 9.81
C GLY A 153 7.93 4.28 10.93
N ARG A 154 8.02 5.27 11.83
CA ARG A 154 9.00 5.30 12.92
C ARG A 154 8.76 4.21 13.98
N ASN A 155 9.70 4.09 14.92
CA ASN A 155 9.57 3.31 16.17
C ASN A 155 9.45 1.78 16.02
N LEU A 156 9.78 1.19 14.87
CA LEU A 156 10.01 -0.24 14.75
C LEU A 156 11.25 -0.70 15.53
N THR A 157 11.18 -1.91 16.09
CA THR A 157 12.29 -2.49 16.85
C THR A 157 13.40 -2.99 15.91
N GLN A 158 14.65 -3.05 16.40
CA GLN A 158 15.75 -3.63 15.60
C GLN A 158 15.50 -5.09 15.24
N ARG A 159 14.82 -5.85 16.11
CA ARG A 159 14.42 -7.24 15.84
C ARG A 159 13.46 -7.30 14.65
N ASP A 160 12.44 -6.44 14.64
CA ASP A 160 11.46 -6.40 13.56
C ASP A 160 12.14 -6.03 12.23
N LEU A 161 12.95 -4.98 12.24
CA LEU A 161 13.69 -4.52 11.06
C LEU A 161 14.60 -5.62 10.50
N ALA A 162 15.28 -6.38 11.35
CA ALA A 162 16.15 -7.48 10.93
C ALA A 162 15.37 -8.60 10.23
N ILE A 163 14.15 -8.89 10.68
CA ILE A 163 13.30 -9.91 10.07
C ILE A 163 12.67 -9.36 8.78
N ILE A 164 12.19 -8.12 8.79
CA ILE A 164 11.64 -7.42 7.62
C ILE A 164 12.68 -7.39 6.48
N CYS A 165 13.93 -7.04 6.78
CA CYS A 165 15.01 -7.03 5.79
C CYS A 165 15.19 -8.39 5.09
N ARG A 166 14.92 -9.51 5.78
CA ARG A 166 15.05 -10.87 5.24
C ARG A 166 13.84 -11.33 4.43
N ASP A 167 12.70 -10.66 4.56
CA ASP A 167 11.49 -10.98 3.80
C ASP A 167 11.60 -10.54 2.32
N PHE A 168 12.61 -9.72 1.98
CA PHE A 168 12.79 -9.17 0.64
C PHE A 168 14.13 -9.59 0.02
N PRO A 169 14.18 -9.75 -1.32
CA PRO A 169 15.43 -9.91 -2.03
C PRO A 169 16.19 -8.57 -1.99
N THR A 170 17.19 -8.47 -1.13
CA THR A 170 18.02 -7.28 -0.93
C THR A 170 19.49 -7.65 -0.83
N ASP A 171 20.35 -6.77 -1.37
CA ASP A 171 21.81 -6.88 -1.23
C ASP A 171 22.32 -6.07 -0.03
N ILE A 172 21.42 -5.36 0.67
CA ILE A 172 21.74 -4.55 1.85
C ILE A 172 21.91 -5.45 3.07
N SER A 173 23.02 -5.27 3.79
CA SER A 173 23.21 -5.96 5.07
C SER A 173 22.17 -5.52 6.09
N ILE A 174 21.75 -6.43 6.99
CA ILE A 174 20.77 -6.12 8.06
C ILE A 174 21.19 -4.88 8.87
N LYS A 175 22.49 -4.73 9.16
CA LYS A 175 23.01 -3.57 9.88
C LYS A 175 22.78 -2.28 9.08
N SER A 176 23.19 -2.27 7.82
CA SER A 176 23.00 -1.13 6.92
C SER A 176 21.53 -0.78 6.75
N PHE A 177 20.65 -1.77 6.66
CA PHE A 177 19.20 -1.56 6.57
C PHE A 177 18.64 -0.90 7.83
N ILE A 178 19.03 -1.37 9.02
CA ILE A 178 18.62 -0.77 10.30
C ILE A 178 19.12 0.66 10.45
N ASP A 179 20.39 0.90 10.11
CA ASP A 179 21.00 2.23 10.20
C ASP A 179 20.35 3.21 9.20
N LEU A 180 20.06 2.73 7.98
CA LEU A 180 19.32 3.48 6.98
C LEU A 180 17.93 3.84 7.47
N TYR A 181 17.16 2.85 7.96
CA TYR A 181 15.84 3.08 8.52
C TYR A 181 15.87 4.16 9.61
N LYS A 182 16.78 4.05 10.59
CA LYS A 182 16.91 5.05 11.67
C LYS A 182 17.12 6.46 11.12
N LYS A 183 18.01 6.60 10.13
CA LYS A 183 18.30 7.88 9.46
C LYS A 183 17.07 8.43 8.74
N LEU A 184 16.35 7.59 8.01
CA LEU A 184 15.20 8.02 7.21
C LEU A 184 13.96 8.32 8.06
N THR A 185 13.82 7.66 9.22
CA THR A 185 12.65 7.79 10.10
C THR A 185 12.92 8.63 11.36
N THR A 186 13.79 9.66 11.27
CA THR A 186 14.18 10.52 12.40
C THR A 186 13.16 11.63 12.70
N ASP A 187 12.44 12.11 11.69
CA ASP A 187 11.51 13.24 11.83
C ASP A 187 10.08 12.72 12.07
N THR A 188 9.20 13.46 12.74
CA THR A 188 7.80 13.05 12.91
C THR A 188 7.13 12.86 11.54
N LEU A 189 6.29 11.81 11.41
CA LEU A 189 5.65 11.38 10.16
C LEU A 189 6.60 10.91 9.04
N SER A 190 7.92 10.87 9.28
CA SER A 190 8.84 10.34 8.27
C SER A 190 8.71 8.83 8.11
N THR A 191 8.83 8.38 6.86
CA THR A 191 8.69 6.97 6.48
C THR A 191 9.84 6.52 5.59
N MET A 192 10.14 5.23 5.66
CA MET A 192 10.98 4.53 4.69
C MET A 192 10.09 3.63 3.85
N MET A 193 10.05 3.85 2.54
CA MET A 193 9.35 2.98 1.60
C MET A 193 10.35 2.11 0.85
N MET A 194 10.07 0.81 0.80
CA MET A 194 10.73 -0.17 -0.05
C MET A 194 9.84 -0.43 -1.26
N ASP A 195 10.34 -0.10 -2.45
CA ASP A 195 9.77 -0.49 -3.74
C ASP A 195 10.44 -1.81 -4.17
N ILE A 196 9.70 -2.89 -4.00
CA ILE A 196 10.18 -4.25 -4.29
C ILE A 196 10.23 -4.50 -5.80
N ALA A 197 9.35 -3.86 -6.58
CA ALA A 197 9.27 -4.07 -8.01
C ALA A 197 10.45 -3.44 -8.75
N HIS A 198 10.89 -2.25 -8.31
CA HIS A 198 12.00 -1.53 -8.92
C HIS A 198 13.30 -1.61 -8.10
N ARG A 199 13.30 -2.35 -6.99
CA ARG A 199 14.42 -2.52 -6.06
C ARG A 199 14.98 -1.18 -5.59
N LYS A 200 14.14 -0.34 -4.98
CA LYS A 200 14.53 0.99 -4.49
C LYS A 200 14.05 1.23 -3.07
N ILE A 201 14.80 2.03 -2.33
CA ILE A 201 14.39 2.61 -1.06
C ILE A 201 14.22 4.12 -1.25
N THR A 202 13.09 4.65 -0.78
CA THR A 202 12.80 6.08 -0.79
C THR A 202 12.49 6.58 0.62
N LYS A 203 12.89 7.80 0.96
CA LYS A 203 12.38 8.55 2.11
C LYS A 203 11.04 9.18 1.73
N ASN A 204 10.05 9.09 2.61
CA ASN A 204 8.77 9.77 2.47
C ASN A 204 8.09 9.55 1.11
N ILE A 205 8.19 8.33 0.54
CA ILE A 205 7.64 7.92 -0.76
C ILE A 205 8.31 8.58 -1.98
N THR A 206 8.71 9.85 -1.89
CA THR A 206 9.07 10.67 -3.05
C THR A 206 10.57 10.89 -3.23
N GLU A 207 11.38 10.71 -2.20
CA GLU A 207 12.83 11.00 -2.23
C GLU A 207 13.64 9.70 -2.40
N PRO A 208 14.21 9.39 -3.57
CA PRO A 208 15.04 8.20 -3.75
C PRO A 208 16.30 8.26 -2.89
N VAL A 209 16.67 7.13 -2.28
CA VAL A 209 17.82 7.05 -1.37
C VAL A 209 18.87 6.08 -1.89
N CYS A 210 18.49 4.83 -2.13
CA CYS A 210 19.39 3.80 -2.66
C CYS A 210 18.60 2.68 -3.34
N GLU A 211 19.32 1.75 -3.98
CA GLU A 211 18.75 0.50 -4.44
C GLU A 211 18.57 -0.48 -3.26
N LEU A 212 17.61 -1.39 -3.40
CA LEU A 212 17.27 -2.46 -2.44
C LEU A 212 18.05 -3.73 -2.76
#